data_AF-A0A485CIJ5-F1
#
_entry.id   AF-A0A485CIJ5-F1
#
_cell.length_a   1.000
_cell.length_b   1.000
_cell.length_c   1.000
_cell.angle_alpha   90.00
_cell.angle_beta   90.00
_cell.angle_gamma   90.00
#
_symmetry.space_group_name_H-M   'P 1'
#
loop_
_entity.id
_entity.type
_entity.pdbx_description
1 polymer ?
#
loop_
_entity_poly.entity_id
_entity_poly.type
_entity_poly.pdbx_seq_one_letter_code
_entity_poly.pdbx_strand_id
1 'polypeptide(L)' 'MSIQKIAQLAGVSVATVSRVLNNSDTVKAKNRERVLQAIKESNYQPNLLARQLTYGA' A
#
# COMPACT_ATOMS: atom_id res chain seq x y z
N MET A 1 -8.78 0.31 -8.59
CA MET A 1 -7.67 1.25 -8.32
C MET A 1 -6.37 0.47 -8.30
N SER A 2 -5.28 0.96 -8.91
CA SER A 2 -3.97 0.31 -8.90
C SER A 2 -3.02 0.98 -7.89
N ILE A 3 -2.02 0.27 -7.37
CA ILE A 3 -1.00 0.82 -6.44
C ILE A 3 -0.30 2.08 -6.96
N GLN A 4 -0.12 2.21 -8.27
CA GLN A 4 0.44 3.42 -8.90
C GLN A 4 -0.42 4.67 -8.65
N LYS A 5 -1.74 4.51 -8.68
CA LYS A 5 -2.68 5.62 -8.52
C LYS A 5 -2.70 6.10 -7.06
N ILE A 6 -2.58 5.19 -6.11
CA ILE A 6 -2.44 5.49 -4.67
C ILE A 6 -1.12 6.18 -4.39
N ALA A 7 -0.04 5.73 -5.02
CA ALA A 7 1.27 6.35 -4.90
C ALA A 7 1.21 7.82 -5.34
N GLN A 8 0.59 8.08 -6.49
CA GLN A 8 0.39 9.44 -6.99
C GLN A 8 -0.51 10.29 -6.07
N LEU A 9 -1.61 9.74 -5.57
CA LEU A 9 -2.52 10.41 -4.62
C LEU A 9 -1.83 10.76 -3.28
N ALA A 10 -1.05 9.82 -2.75
CA ALA A 10 -0.31 10.01 -1.50
C ALA A 10 0.96 10.86 -1.67
N GLY A 11 1.36 11.18 -2.91
CA GLY A 11 2.58 11.90 -3.23
C GLY A 11 3.85 11.13 -2.87
N VAL A 12 3.82 9.80 -3.01
CA VAL A 12 4.96 8.90 -2.72
C VAL A 12 5.23 7.97 -3.90
N SER A 13 6.37 7.28 -3.88
CA SER A 13 6.68 6.27 -4.90
C SER A 13 5.91 4.96 -4.64
N VAL A 14 5.67 4.20 -5.71
CA VAL A 14 5.07 2.85 -5.64
C VAL A 14 5.83 1.94 -4.68
N ALA A 15 7.16 2.07 -4.64
CA ALA A 15 8.01 1.37 -3.68
C ALA A 15 7.66 1.70 -2.22
N THR A 16 7.31 2.95 -1.91
CA THR A 16 6.89 3.37 -0.57
C THR A 16 5.54 2.77 -0.21
N VAL A 17 4.58 2.76 -1.15
CA VAL A 17 3.27 2.10 -0.95
C VAL A 17 3.48 0.61 -0.70
N SER A 18 4.31 -0.06 -1.50
CA SER A 18 4.66 -1.48 -1.31
C SER A 18 5.29 -1.73 0.06
N ARG A 19 6.22 -0.89 0.51
CA ARG A 19 6.82 -0.98 1.86
C ARG A 19 5.79 -0.80 2.97
N VAL A 20 4.86 0.15 2.83
CA VAL A 20 3.76 0.37 3.80
C VAL A 20 2.85 -0.84 3.86
N LEU A 21 2.45 -1.40 2.70
CA LEU A 21 1.62 -2.60 2.62
C LEU A 21 2.33 -3.85 3.20
N ASN A 22 3.65 -3.94 3.05
CA ASN A 22 4.48 -5.00 3.63
C ASN A 22 4.92 -4.73 5.08
N ASN A 23 4.39 -3.68 5.74
CA ASN A 23 4.81 -3.29 7.11
C ASN A 23 6.32 -3.10 7.30
N SER A 24 7.02 -2.61 6.27
CA SER A 24 8.45 -2.29 6.38
C SER A 24 8.65 -1.02 7.21
N ASP A 25 9.45 -1.11 8.27
CA ASP A 25 9.75 -0.02 9.22
C ASP A 25 10.56 1.14 8.59
N THR A 26 11.07 0.95 7.37
CA THR A 26 11.87 1.95 6.65
C THR A 26 11.08 3.17 6.14
N VAL A 27 9.76 3.22 6.35
CA VAL A 27 8.91 4.33 5.89
C VAL A 27 8.58 5.26 7.04
N LYS A 28 8.91 6.55 6.86
CA LYS A 28 8.53 7.61 7.81
C LYS A 28 7.03 7.58 8.09
N ALA A 29 6.65 7.74 9.37
CA ALA A 29 5.26 7.79 9.82
C ALA A 29 4.39 8.73 8.96
N LYS A 30 4.89 9.94 8.67
CA LYS A 30 4.22 10.92 7.80
C LYS A 30 3.82 10.37 6.42
N ASN A 31 4.69 9.56 5.79
CA ASN A 31 4.41 8.96 4.49
C ASN A 31 3.46 7.76 4.63
N ARG A 32 3.60 6.98 5.71
CA ARG A 32 2.68 5.89 6.05
C ARG A 32 1.26 6.39 6.21
N GLU A 33 1.06 7.48 6.94
CA GLU A 33 -0.25 8.11 7.14
C GLU A 33 -0.86 8.60 5.83
N ARG A 34 -0.09 9.27 4.97
CA ARG A 34 -0.55 9.69 3.64
C ARG A 34 -1.00 8.52 2.78
N VAL A 35 -0.24 7.42 2.79
CA VAL A 35 -0.60 6.20 2.07
C VAL A 35 -1.87 5.58 2.65
N LEU A 36 -2.00 5.49 3.97
CA LEU A 36 -3.20 4.98 4.63
C LEU A 36 -4.45 5.82 4.32
N GLN A 37 -4.32 7.15 4.31
CA GLN A 37 -5.38 8.08 3.92
C GLN A 37 -5.78 7.85 2.45
N ALA A 38 -4.82 7.84 1.53
CA ALA A 38 -5.08 7.60 0.11
C ALA A 38 -5.71 6.22 -0.15
N ILE A 39 -5.31 5.19 0.60
CA ILE A 39 -5.90 3.84 0.56
C ILE A 39 -7.36 3.88 1.01
N LYS A 40 -7.66 4.56 2.13
CA LYS A 40 -9.03 4.76 2.64
C LYS A 40 -9.90 5.52 1.63
N GLU A 41 -9.42 6.65 1.14
CA GLU A 41 -10.14 7.50 0.17
C GLU A 41 -10.37 6.77 -1.17
N SER A 42 -9.39 5.99 -1.61
CA SER A 42 -9.50 5.22 -2.86
C SER A 42 -10.30 3.94 -2.73
N ASN A 43 -10.79 3.61 -1.53
CA ASN A 43 -11.36 2.29 -1.19
C ASN A 43 -10.47 1.14 -1.70
N TYR A 44 -9.14 1.35 -1.67
CA TYR A 44 -8.19 0.36 -2.16
C TYR A 44 -8.08 -0.74 -1.11
N GLN A 45 -8.66 -1.89 -1.42
CA GLN A 45 -8.49 -3.07 -0.60
C GLN A 45 -7.32 -3.85 -1.17
N PRO A 46 -6.13 -3.86 -0.52
CA PRO A 46 -5.11 -4.83 -0.87
C PRO A 46 -5.77 -6.19 -0.69
N ASN A 47 -5.97 -6.89 -1.79
CA ASN A 47 -6.77 -8.11 -1.81
C ASN A 47 -6.04 -9.15 -0.95
N LEU A 48 -6.46 -9.30 0.31
CA LEU A 48 -5.87 -10.22 1.29
C LEU A 48 -5.93 -11.67 0.77
N LEU A 49 -6.87 -11.96 -0.12
CA LEU A 49 -7.03 -13.24 -0.82
C LEU A 49 -5.85 -13.58 -1.75
N ALA A 50 -5.16 -12.58 -2.32
CA ALA A 50 -3.97 -12.83 -3.16
C ALA A 50 -2.77 -13.33 -2.35
N ARG A 51 -2.78 -13.15 -1.02
CA ARG A 51 -1.71 -13.59 -0.12
C ARG A 51 -1.83 -15.05 0.33
N GLN A 52 -2.99 -15.70 0.11
CA GLN A 52 -3.17 -17.12 0.45
C GLN A 52 -2.82 -18.07 -0.70
N LEU A 53 -2.73 -17.60 -1.94
CA LEU A 53 -2.42 -18.45 -3.10
C LEU A 53 -0.92 -18.71 -3.35
N THR A 54 -0.03 -18.09 -2.57
CA THR A 54 1.45 -18.32 -2.66
C THR A 54 2.00 -19.21 -1.55
N TYR A 55 1.16 -19.63 -0.59
CA TYR A 55 1.45 -20.67 0.40
C TYR A 55 0.45 -21.82 0.20
N GLY A 56 0.67 -22.64 -0.82
CA GLY A 56 -0.19 -23.79 -1.10
C GLY A 56 0.33 -24.55 -2.31
N ALA A 57 1.40 -25.32 -2.07
CA ALA A 57 1.80 -26.44 -2.92
C ALA A 57 0.80 -27.60 -2.78
#